data_AF-A0A1G1II01-F1
#
_entry.id   AF-A0A1G1II01-F1
#
_cell.length_a   1.000
_cell.length_b   1.000
_cell.length_c   1.000
_cell.angle_alpha   90.00
_cell.angle_beta   90.00
_cell.angle_gamma   90.00
#
_symmetry.space_group_name_H-M   'P 1'
#
loop_
_entity.id
_entity.type
_entity.pdbx_description
1 polymer ?
#
loop_
_entity_poly.entity_id
_entity_poly.type
_entity_poly.pdbx_seq_one_letter_code
_entity_poly.pdbx_strand_id
1 'polypeptide(L)'
;MRILTTLSAVLLAGALAGCADLKQDLYYETHEIKNLTVILLDDKALQRRWQYVSGQPASRTIKFTVAGSQISMADTVKGFFDYKTNTIYCTKDNFDVCGHELFHAIMGRFHEER
;
A
#
# COMPACT_ATOMS: atom_id res chain seq x y z
N MET A 1 1.00 -44.18 -49.27
CA MET A 1 1.72 -43.23 -48.39
C MET A 1 0.76 -42.12 -47.97
N ARG A 2 -0.06 -42.32 -46.92
CA ARG A 2 -1.01 -41.28 -46.42
C ARG A 2 -1.75 -41.65 -45.11
N ILE A 3 -1.20 -42.56 -44.29
CA ILE A 3 -1.84 -42.97 -43.02
C ILE A 3 -0.94 -42.63 -41.80
N LEU A 4 0.35 -42.32 -42.01
CA LEU A 4 1.26 -41.98 -40.91
C LEU A 4 1.19 -40.51 -40.45
N THR A 5 0.51 -39.61 -41.16
CA THR A 5 0.50 -38.18 -40.83
C THR A 5 -0.62 -37.76 -39.87
N THR A 6 -1.60 -38.63 -39.60
CA THR A 6 -2.75 -38.28 -38.74
C THR A 6 -2.57 -38.65 -37.27
N LEU A 7 -1.71 -39.63 -36.93
CA LEU A 7 -1.47 -40.01 -35.53
C LEU A 7 -0.65 -38.98 -34.75
N SER A 8 0.29 -38.28 -35.40
CA SER A 8 1.14 -37.28 -34.74
C SER A 8 0.40 -36.00 -34.35
N ALA A 9 -0.71 -35.67 -35.01
CA ALA A 9 -1.49 -34.47 -34.70
C ALA A 9 -2.35 -34.64 -33.44
N VAL A 10 -2.84 -35.86 -33.16
CA VAL A 10 -3.68 -36.15 -31.99
C VAL A 10 -2.86 -36.23 -30.71
N LEU A 11 -1.63 -36.73 -30.79
CA LEU A 11 -0.70 -36.78 -29.65
C LEU A 11 -0.14 -35.40 -29.25
N LEU A 12 -0.07 -34.44 -30.18
CA LEU A 12 0.37 -33.07 -29.88
C LEU A 12 -0.73 -32.19 -29.26
N ALA A 13 -2.01 -32.48 -29.56
CA ALA A 13 -3.14 -31.74 -29.00
C ALA A 13 -3.42 -32.07 -27.52
N GLY A 14 -3.05 -33.27 -27.05
CA GLY A 14 -3.19 -33.67 -25.64
C GLY A 14 -2.15 -33.04 -24.71
N ALA A 15 -0.99 -32.64 -25.23
CA ALA A 15 0.10 -32.06 -24.43
C ALA A 15 -0.09 -30.58 -24.06
N LEU A 16 -1.07 -29.90 -24.67
CA LEU A 16 -1.43 -28.50 -24.38
C LEU A 16 -2.68 -28.36 -23.50
N ALA A 17 -3.33 -29.47 -23.14
CA ALA A 17 -4.49 -29.49 -22.26
C ALA A 17 -4.13 -29.57 -20.76
N GLY A 18 -2.85 -29.43 -20.40
CA GLY A 18 -2.39 -29.31 -19.02
C GLY A 18 -2.09 -27.84 -18.69
N CYS A 19 -2.56 -27.35 -17.54
CA CYS A 19 -2.40 -25.99 -17.00
C CYS A 19 -3.49 -24.97 -17.37
N ALA A 20 -4.75 -25.41 -17.49
CA ALA A 20 -5.88 -24.52 -17.25
C ALA A 20 -6.76 -25.09 -16.13
N ASP A 21 -6.16 -25.40 -14.98
CA ASP A 21 -6.93 -25.50 -13.74
C ASP A 21 -7.15 -24.06 -13.25
N LEU A 22 -8.05 -23.35 -13.92
CA LEU A 22 -8.56 -22.05 -13.50
C LEU A 22 -9.59 -22.24 -12.38
N LYS A 23 -9.23 -23.03 -11.36
CA LYS A 23 -9.76 -22.82 -10.03
C LYS A 23 -8.99 -21.64 -9.49
N GLN A 24 -9.55 -20.46 -9.72
CA GLN A 24 -9.14 -19.26 -9.00
C GLN A 24 -9.55 -19.50 -7.54
N ASP A 25 -8.73 -20.23 -6.81
CA ASP A 25 -8.92 -20.42 -5.37
C ASP A 25 -8.94 -19.04 -4.73
N LEU A 26 -9.84 -18.86 -3.75
CA LEU A 26 -9.94 -17.61 -3.02
C LEU A 26 -8.60 -17.31 -2.37
N TYR A 27 -8.02 -16.15 -2.68
CA TYR A 27 -6.78 -15.70 -2.07
C TYR A 27 -7.07 -15.11 -0.69
N TYR A 28 -6.44 -15.68 0.33
CA TYR A 28 -6.50 -15.18 1.69
C TYR A 28 -5.07 -14.93 2.18
N GLU A 29 -4.81 -13.71 2.60
CA GLU A 29 -3.59 -13.33 3.31
C GLU A 29 -3.99 -12.90 4.72
N THR A 30 -3.27 -13.38 5.73
CA THR A 30 -3.55 -13.08 7.14
C THR A 30 -2.29 -12.60 7.83
N HIS A 31 -2.39 -11.45 8.48
CA HIS A 31 -1.30 -10.85 9.24
C HIS A 31 -1.75 -10.63 10.67
N GLU A 32 -0.93 -11.10 11.61
CA GLU A 32 -1.08 -10.79 13.03
C GLU A 32 -0.04 -9.74 13.42
N ILE A 33 -0.50 -8.55 13.80
CA ILE A 33 0.38 -7.45 14.23
C ILE A 33 0.42 -7.42 15.75
N LYS A 34 1.50 -7.95 16.31
CA LYS A 34 1.71 -7.96 17.77
C LYS A 34 2.12 -6.58 18.28
N ASN A 35 1.54 -6.16 19.40
CA ASN A 35 1.86 -4.90 20.09
C ASN A 35 1.64 -3.63 19.25
N LEU A 36 0.67 -3.64 18.34
CA LEU A 36 0.29 -2.43 17.60
C LEU A 36 -0.36 -1.42 18.55
N THR A 37 0.16 -0.20 18.56
CA THR A 37 -0.46 0.93 19.27
C THR A 37 -1.09 1.87 18.26
N VAL A 38 -2.28 2.39 18.56
CA VAL A 38 -2.93 3.42 17.74
C VAL A 38 -3.19 4.64 18.61
N ILE A 39 -2.66 5.79 18.21
CA ILE A 39 -2.80 7.07 18.91
C ILE A 39 -3.52 8.05 18.00
N LEU A 40 -4.74 8.40 18.40
CA LEU A 40 -5.58 9.35 17.69
C LEU A 40 -5.34 10.77 18.21
N LEU A 41 -5.05 11.69 17.31
CA LEU A 41 -4.67 13.06 17.61
C LEU A 41 -5.52 14.07 16.82
N ASP A 42 -5.61 15.31 17.28
CA ASP A 42 -6.01 16.41 16.41
C ASP A 42 -4.87 16.80 15.45
N ASP A 43 -5.17 17.56 14.41
CA ASP A 43 -4.18 17.98 13.40
C ASP A 43 -2.93 18.64 14.00
N LYS A 44 -3.10 19.49 15.02
CA LYS A 44 -1.98 20.22 15.63
C LYS A 44 -1.11 19.28 16.47
N ALA A 45 -1.73 18.41 17.24
CA ALA A 45 -1.05 17.41 18.04
C ALA A 45 -0.31 16.41 17.14
N LEU A 46 -0.90 16.01 16.02
CA LEU A 46 -0.27 15.13 15.04
C LEU A 46 1.00 15.76 14.45
N GLN A 47 0.92 17.02 14.00
CA GLN A 47 2.08 17.73 13.44
C GLN A 47 3.23 17.86 14.45
N ARG A 48 2.91 18.18 15.71
CA ARG A 48 3.92 18.24 16.78
C ARG A 48 4.52 16.86 17.06
N ARG A 49 3.68 15.83 17.07
CA ARG A 49 4.13 14.45 17.33
C ARG A 49 5.02 13.94 16.21
N TRP A 50 4.70 14.22 14.95
CA TRP A 50 5.57 13.95 13.81
C TRP A 50 6.93 14.59 14.00
N GLN A 51 6.98 15.91 14.24
CA GLN A 51 8.24 16.62 14.39
C GLN A 51 9.09 16.09 15.56
N TYR A 52 8.45 15.66 16.65
CA TYR A 52 9.12 15.03 17.77
C TYR A 52 9.71 13.64 17.42
N VAL A 53 8.97 12.82 16.69
CA VAL A 53 9.37 11.43 16.37
C VAL A 53 10.39 11.39 15.23
N SER A 54 10.16 12.16 14.16
CA SER A 54 10.97 12.13 12.93
C SER A 54 12.09 13.18 12.90
N GLY A 55 11.98 14.24 13.70
CA GLY A 55 12.86 15.42 13.61
C GLY A 55 12.60 16.29 12.38
N GLN A 56 11.62 15.94 11.54
CA GLN A 56 11.32 16.63 10.29
C GLN A 56 10.17 17.63 10.45
N PRO A 57 10.13 18.70 9.64
CA PRO A 57 8.96 19.57 9.56
C PRO A 57 7.70 18.78 9.19
N ALA A 58 6.57 19.11 9.83
CA ALA A 58 5.29 18.46 9.55
C ALA A 58 4.54 19.07 8.34
N SER A 59 5.15 20.04 7.66
CA SER A 59 4.59 20.68 6.47
C SER A 59 5.65 20.99 5.43
N ARG A 60 5.35 20.76 4.16
CA ARG A 60 6.10 21.26 3.00
C ARG A 60 5.23 22.18 2.16
N THR A 61 5.84 23.17 1.51
CA THR A 61 5.12 23.99 0.53
C THR A 61 5.23 23.33 -0.84
N ILE A 62 4.11 22.90 -1.40
CA ILE A 62 4.04 22.42 -2.78
C ILE A 62 3.67 23.60 -3.67
N LYS A 63 4.43 23.77 -4.75
CA LYS A 63 4.16 24.77 -5.79
C LYS A 63 3.77 24.06 -7.07
N PHE A 64 2.67 24.47 -7.67
CA PHE A 64 2.22 23.93 -8.95
C PHE A 64 1.54 25.02 -9.79
N THR A 65 1.60 24.87 -11.10
CA THR A 65 1.06 25.84 -12.05
C THR A 65 -0.25 25.32 -12.62
N VAL A 66 -1.33 26.09 -12.48
CA VAL A 66 -2.65 25.80 -13.08
C VAL A 66 -3.07 26.99 -13.91
N ALA A 67 -3.39 26.77 -15.18
CA ALA A 67 -3.85 27.80 -16.12
C ALA A 67 -2.94 29.06 -16.14
N GLY A 68 -1.62 28.87 -16.11
CA GLY A 68 -0.64 29.96 -16.13
C GLY A 68 -0.45 30.71 -14.80
N SER A 69 -1.18 30.34 -13.75
CA SER A 69 -1.02 30.91 -12.40
C SER A 69 -0.26 29.95 -11.49
N GLN A 70 0.69 30.48 -10.71
CA GLN A 70 1.45 29.70 -9.74
C GLN A 70 0.67 29.64 -8.41
N ILE A 71 0.28 28.45 -8.00
CA ILE A 71 -0.40 28.18 -6.73
C ILE A 71 0.62 27.56 -5.77
N SER A 72 0.60 28.02 -4.52
CA SER A 72 1.38 27.42 -3.43
C SER A 72 0.42 26.89 -2.38
N MET A 73 0.56 25.62 -2.02
CA MET A 73 -0.25 24.97 -0.99
C MET A 73 0.66 24.36 0.08
N ALA A 74 0.22 24.44 1.33
CA ALA A 74 0.84 23.69 2.42
C ALA A 74 0.36 22.24 2.35
N ASP A 75 1.28 21.31 2.16
CA ASP A 75 1.06 19.88 2.31
C ASP A 75 1.56 19.48 3.69
N THR A 76 0.68 18.92 4.52
CA THR A 76 0.94 18.62 5.93
C THR A 76 0.77 17.14 6.21
N VAL A 77 1.58 16.60 7.11
CA VAL A 77 1.43 15.22 7.59
C VAL A 77 0.01 14.99 8.12
N LYS A 78 -0.67 13.96 7.59
CA LYS A 78 -2.04 13.58 7.96
C LYS A 78 -2.11 12.31 8.79
N GLY A 79 -1.04 11.53 8.79
CA GLY A 79 -0.81 10.36 9.61
C GLY A 79 0.61 9.86 9.37
N PHE A 80 1.07 8.97 10.23
CA PHE A 80 2.33 8.24 10.02
C PHE A 80 2.40 6.99 10.89
N PHE A 81 3.19 6.03 10.45
CA PHE A 81 3.54 4.83 11.20
C PHE A 81 4.98 4.91 11.74
N ASP A 82 5.14 4.80 13.07
CA ASP A 82 6.44 4.69 13.71
C ASP A 82 6.86 3.22 13.82
N TYR A 83 7.70 2.79 12.87
CA TYR A 83 8.29 1.44 12.83
C TYR A 83 9.06 1.05 14.10
N LYS A 84 9.62 2.01 14.84
CA LYS A 84 10.42 1.71 16.05
C LYS A 84 9.54 1.23 17.19
N THR A 85 8.35 1.80 17.32
CA THR A 85 7.43 1.53 18.43
C THR A 85 6.19 0.75 18.01
N ASN A 86 6.06 0.43 16.72
CA ASN A 86 4.84 -0.16 16.15
C ASN A 86 3.59 0.67 16.47
N THR A 87 3.69 1.98 16.23
CA THR A 87 2.61 2.92 16.59
C THR A 87 2.09 3.66 15.36
N ILE A 88 0.78 3.61 15.15
CA ILE A 88 0.07 4.44 14.19
C ILE A 88 -0.32 5.75 14.87
N TYR A 89 0.01 6.87 14.24
CA TYR A 89 -0.45 8.20 14.60
C TYR A 89 -1.31 8.74 13.47
N CYS A 90 -2.57 9.03 13.73
CA CYS A 90 -3.48 9.59 12.73
C CYS A 90 -4.56 10.43 13.41
N THR A 91 -5.34 11.16 12.61
CA THR A 91 -6.50 11.88 13.15
C THR A 91 -7.71 10.97 13.30
N LYS A 92 -8.51 11.21 14.34
CA LYS A 92 -9.70 10.40 14.61
C LYS A 92 -10.72 10.41 13.47
N ASP A 93 -10.76 11.50 12.72
CA ASP A 93 -11.77 11.76 11.70
C ASP A 93 -11.32 11.35 10.28
N ASN A 94 -10.10 10.82 10.13
CA ASN A 94 -9.53 10.44 8.84
C ASN A 94 -9.17 8.95 8.77
N PHE A 95 -10.22 8.13 8.61
CA PHE A 95 -10.12 6.66 8.54
C PHE A 95 -9.24 6.18 7.39
N ASP A 96 -9.27 6.86 6.24
CA ASP A 96 -8.48 6.48 5.07
C ASP A 96 -6.99 6.56 5.35
N VAL A 97 -6.58 7.64 6.04
CA VAL A 97 -5.17 7.79 6.45
C VAL A 97 -4.81 6.77 7.51
N CYS A 98 -5.63 6.56 8.55
CA CYS A 98 -5.33 5.52 9.54
C CYS A 98 -5.23 4.12 8.91
N GLY A 99 -6.05 3.81 7.89
CA GLY A 99 -6.00 2.57 7.13
C GLY A 99 -4.73 2.45 6.27
N HIS A 100 -4.33 3.55 5.63
CA HIS A 100 -3.04 3.63 4.92
C HIS A 100 -1.86 3.34 5.86
N GLU A 101 -1.87 3.92 7.07
CA GLU A 101 -0.82 3.68 8.07
C GLU A 101 -0.83 2.25 8.62
N LEU A 102 -2.01 1.64 8.76
CA LEU A 102 -2.10 0.22 9.10
C LEU A 102 -1.46 -0.67 8.03
N PHE A 103 -1.58 -0.29 6.75
CA PHE A 103 -0.95 -1.04 5.67
C PHE A 103 0.58 -1.00 5.74
N HIS A 104 1.18 0.09 6.23
CA HIS A 104 2.62 0.13 6.55
C HIS A 104 2.99 -0.85 7.67
N ALA A 105 2.12 -1.06 8.66
CA ALA A 105 2.34 -2.07 9.71
C ALA A 105 2.21 -3.51 9.19
N ILE A 106 1.39 -3.74 8.16
CA ILE A 106 1.21 -5.06 7.51
C ILE A 106 2.36 -5.38 6.55
N MET A 107 2.64 -4.47 5.62
CA MET A 107 3.58 -4.67 4.52
C MET A 107 5.02 -4.33 4.90
N GLY A 108 5.23 -3.63 6.02
CA GLY A 108 6.54 -3.11 6.39
C GLY A 108 7.07 -2.11 5.35
N ARG A 109 8.40 -2.05 5.21
CA ARG A 109 9.08 -1.12 4.28
C ARG A 109 8.88 -1.40 2.79
N PHE A 110 8.07 -2.40 2.44
CA PHE A 110 7.71 -2.69 1.06
C PHE A 110 6.61 -1.75 0.52
N HIS A 111 6.08 -0.88 1.38
CA HIS A 111 5.15 0.19 1.01
C HIS A 111 5.84 1.55 1.23
N GLU A 112 5.98 2.35 0.17
CA GLU A 112 6.69 3.63 0.23
C GLU A 112 5.90 4.67 1.04
N GLU A 113 6.60 5.44 1.89
CA GLU A 113 6.06 6.67 2.48
C GLU A 113 5.92 7.73 1.36
N ARG A 114 4.72 8.32 1.20
CA ARG A 114 4.45 9.37 0.19
C ARG A 114 4.82 10.78 0.68
#